data_AF-A0A433N3H4-F1
#
_entry.id   AF-A0A433N3H4-F1
#
_cell.length_a   1.000
_cell.length_b   1.000
_cell.length_c   1.000
_cell.angle_alpha   90.00
_cell.angle_beta   90.00
_cell.angle_gamma   90.00
#
_symmetry.space_group_name_H-M   'P 1'
#
loop_
_entity.id
_entity.type
_entity.pdbx_description
1 polymer ?
#
loop_
_entity_poly.entity_id
_entity_poly.type
_entity_poly.pdbx_seq_one_letter_code
_entity_poly.pdbx_strand_id
1 'polypeptide(L)' 'MSSQQINQFHELKQFHQLVLQDASLKERLGVATDQASLVRIAVQLGTELGYSFTHQEVEAYIDQNILTLMRQFLF' A
#
# COMPACT_ATOMS: atom_id res chain seq x y z
N MET A 1 -4.60 21.33 16.39
CA MET A 1 -4.43 20.57 15.13
C MET A 1 -3.98 19.17 15.51
N SER A 2 -4.85 18.19 15.30
CA SER A 2 -4.78 16.86 15.93
C SER A 2 -3.67 16.01 15.34
N SER A 3 -2.64 15.73 16.14
CA SER A 3 -1.47 14.90 15.80
C SER A 3 -1.79 13.42 15.55
N GLN A 4 -3.06 13.01 15.60
CA GLN A 4 -3.47 11.61 15.46
C GLN A 4 -3.64 11.16 14.00
N GLN A 5 -3.67 12.08 13.03
CA GLN A 5 -3.89 11.71 11.63
C GLN A 5 -2.59 11.33 10.89
N ILE A 6 -1.42 11.66 11.43
CA ILE A 6 -0.10 11.36 10.84
C ILE A 6 0.34 9.90 11.13
N ASN A 7 -0.26 9.26 12.15
CA ASN A 7 0.15 7.95 12.66
C ASN A 7 -0.68 6.76 12.15
N GLN A 8 -1.74 6.98 11.36
CA GLN A 8 -2.65 5.91 10.92
C GLN A 8 -2.09 5.06 9.76
N PHE A 9 -1.08 5.56 9.04
CA PHE A 9 -0.47 4.83 7.92
C PHE A 9 0.91 4.26 8.26
N HIS A 10 1.24 4.07 9.54
CA HIS A 10 2.57 3.58 9.91
C HIS A 10 2.85 2.19 9.34
N GLU A 11 1.91 1.26 9.50
CA GLU A 11 1.98 -0.08 8.93
C GLU A 11 2.03 -0.05 7.40
N LEU A 12 1.22 0.82 6.78
CA LEU A 12 1.20 0.97 5.32
C LEU A 12 2.50 1.54 4.76
N LYS A 13 3.15 2.46 5.48
CA LYS A 13 4.48 2.96 5.13
C LYS A 13 5.54 1.87 5.26
N GLN A 14 5.50 1.06 6.32
CA GLN A 14 6.41 -0.07 6.51
C GLN A 14 6.22 -1.12 5.40
N PHE A 15 4.98 -1.48 5.11
CA PHE A 15 4.61 -2.36 4.01
C PHE A 15 5.08 -1.79 2.67
N HIS A 16 4.85 -0.49 2.40
CA HIS A 16 5.31 0.16 1.18
C HIS A 16 6.84 0.10 1.03
N GLN A 17 7.59 0.37 2.10
CA GLN A 17 9.05 0.22 2.07
C GLN A 17 9.49 -1.22 1.86
N LEU A 18 8.77 -2.20 2.41
CA LEU A 18 9.04 -3.62 2.18
C LEU A 18 8.80 -3.98 0.71
N VAL A 19 7.67 -3.56 0.13
CA VAL A 19 7.35 -3.77 -1.29
C VAL A 19 8.40 -3.17 -2.22
N LEU A 20 8.96 -2.00 -1.87
CA LEU A 20 10.01 -1.37 -2.66
C LEU A 20 11.35 -2.11 -2.59
N GLN A 21 11.62 -2.82 -1.48
CA GLN A 21 12.82 -3.61 -1.29
C GLN A 21 12.67 -5.03 -1.84
N ASP A 22 11.45 -5.57 -1.85
CA ASP A 22 11.15 -6.94 -2.22
C ASP A 22 10.53 -7.02 -3.63
N ALA A 23 11.35 -7.42 -4.61
CA ALA A 23 10.92 -7.48 -6.02
C ALA A 23 9.69 -8.39 -6.21
N SER A 24 9.59 -9.49 -5.45
CA SER A 24 8.45 -10.42 -5.52
C SER A 24 7.12 -9.75 -5.15
N LEU A 25 7.13 -8.91 -4.12
CA LEU A 25 5.94 -8.17 -3.68
C LEU A 25 5.57 -7.08 -4.69
N LYS A 26 6.58 -6.41 -5.24
CA LYS A 26 6.40 -5.43 -6.32
C LYS A 26 5.76 -6.07 -7.55
N GLU A 27 6.21 -7.24 -7.96
CA GLU A 27 5.60 -7.96 -9.09
C GLU A 27 4.16 -8.37 -8.80
N ARG A 28 3.88 -8.89 -7.59
CA ARG A 28 2.51 -9.24 -7.17
C ARG A 28 1.57 -8.03 -7.21
N LEU A 29 2.02 -6.87 -6.74
CA LEU A 29 1.25 -5.63 -6.80
C LEU A 29 1.15 -5.07 -8.23
N GLY A 30 2.16 -5.27 -9.06
CA GLY A 30 2.17 -4.88 -10.47
C GLY A 30 1.24 -5.70 -11.37
N VAL A 31 0.78 -6.88 -10.91
CA VAL A 31 -0.29 -7.64 -11.60
C VAL A 31 -1.64 -6.92 -11.51
N ALA A 32 -1.84 -6.05 -10.52
CA ALA A 32 -3.08 -5.29 -10.41
C ALA A 32 -3.14 -4.20 -11.48
N THR A 33 -4.04 -4.35 -12.45
CA THR A 33 -4.30 -3.35 -13.48
C THR A 33 -5.18 -2.18 -13.02
N ASP A 34 -5.83 -2.34 -11.87
CA ASP A 34 -6.85 -1.43 -11.35
C ASP A 34 -6.66 -1.20 -9.85
N GLN A 35 -7.04 -0.02 -9.36
CA GLN A 35 -6.90 0.35 -7.94
C GLN A 35 -7.56 -0.68 -7.01
N ALA A 36 -8.76 -1.16 -7.33
CA ALA A 36 -9.45 -2.16 -6.52
C ALA A 36 -8.67 -3.48 -6.39
N SER A 37 -8.01 -3.92 -7.47
CA SER A 37 -7.15 -5.10 -7.48
C SER A 37 -5.89 -4.84 -6.65
N LEU A 38 -5.31 -3.65 -6.75
CA LEU A 38 -4.10 -3.27 -6.02
C LEU A 38 -4.35 -3.23 -4.52
N VAL A 39 -5.47 -2.64 -4.10
CA VAL A 39 -5.92 -2.62 -2.70
C VAL A 39 -6.10 -4.04 -2.18
N ARG A 40 -6.80 -4.89 -2.93
CA ARG A 40 -7.06 -6.27 -2.51
C ARG A 40 -5.76 -7.07 -2.34
N ILE A 41 -4.83 -6.96 -3.29
CA ILE A 41 -3.52 -7.62 -3.21
C ILE A 41 -2.69 -7.07 -2.06
N ALA A 42 -2.67 -5.74 -1.86
CA ALA A 42 -1.95 -5.11 -0.76
C ALA A 42 -2.48 -5.56 0.61
N VAL A 43 -3.81 -5.65 0.81
CA VAL A 43 -4.40 -6.17 2.06
C VAL A 43 -4.09 -7.65 2.27
N GLN A 44 -4.15 -8.46 1.20
CA GLN A 44 -3.80 -9.89 1.31
C GLN A 44 -2.34 -10.07 1.71
N LEU A 45 -1.42 -9.42 1.01
CA LEU A 45 0.01 -9.46 1.33
C LEU A 45 0.29 -8.89 2.73
N GLY A 46 -0.38 -7.80 3.10
CA GLY A 46 -0.32 -7.22 4.43
C GLY A 46 -0.67 -8.24 5.51
N THR A 47 -1.80 -8.91 5.35
CA THR A 47 -2.27 -9.95 6.27
C THR A 47 -1.29 -11.13 6.35
N GLU A 48 -0.76 -11.57 5.20
CA GLU A 48 0.24 -12.66 5.14
C GLU A 48 1.54 -12.31 5.87
N LEU A 49 1.92 -11.03 5.87
CA LEU A 49 3.10 -10.50 6.54
C LEU A 49 2.85 -10.12 8.02
N GLY A 50 1.61 -10.23 8.50
CA GLY A 50 1.21 -9.94 9.88
C GLY A 50 0.76 -8.49 10.14
N TYR A 51 0.50 -7.70 9.10
CA TYR A 51 -0.10 -6.37 9.21
C TYR A 51 -1.62 -6.42 9.37
N SER A 52 -2.19 -5.42 10.02
CA SER A 52 -3.63 -5.37 10.37
C SER A 52 -4.42 -4.26 9.66
N PHE A 53 -3.83 -3.60 8.66
CA PHE A 53 -4.49 -2.53 7.92
C PHE A 53 -5.65 -3.03 7.06
N THR A 54 -6.67 -2.18 6.92
CA THR A 54 -7.89 -2.49 6.16
C THR A 54 -7.86 -1.99 4.72
N HIS A 55 -8.79 -2.48 3.90
CA HIS A 55 -8.98 -2.02 2.51
C HIS A 55 -9.15 -0.49 2.43
N GLN A 56 -9.95 0.09 3.34
CA GLN A 56 -10.19 1.54 3.36
C GLN A 56 -8.93 2.34 3.68
N GLU A 57 -8.08 1.85 4.57
CA GLU A 57 -6.82 2.50 4.90
C GLU A 57 -5.83 2.44 3.73
N VAL A 58 -5.78 1.30 3.04
CA VAL A 58 -4.97 1.13 1.83
C VAL A 58 -5.45 2.06 0.72
N GLU A 59 -6.77 2.14 0.48
CA GLU A 59 -7.36 3.06 -0.49
C GLU A 59 -7.02 4.52 -0.16
N ALA A 60 -7.23 4.94 1.08
CA ALA A 60 -6.90 6.29 1.52
C ALA A 60 -5.39 6.59 1.36
N TYR A 61 -4.52 5.62 1.62
CA TYR A 61 -3.08 5.76 1.43
C TYR A 61 -2.72 5.89 -0.05
N ILE A 62 -3.33 5.07 -0.91
CA ILE A 62 -3.10 5.13 -2.36
C ILE A 62 -3.58 6.47 -2.91
N ASP A 63 -4.77 6.93 -2.54
CA ASP A 63 -5.33 8.21 -2.98
C ASP A 63 -4.43 9.39 -2.56
N GLN A 64 -4.01 9.41 -1.28
CA GLN A 64 -3.10 10.45 -0.78
C GLN A 64 -1.70 10.41 -1.38
N ASN A 65 -1.23 9.24 -1.83
CA ASN A 65 0.13 9.04 -2.35
C ASN A 65 0.14 8.67 -3.83
N ILE A 66 -0.95 8.91 -4.57
CA ILE A 66 -1.11 8.43 -5.94
C ILE A 66 0.01 8.93 -6.85
N LEU A 67 0.43 10.19 -6.67
CA LEU A 67 1.55 10.81 -7.41
C LEU A 67 2.88 10.10 -7.13
N THR A 68 3.11 9.70 -5.87
CA THR A 68 4.30 8.97 -5.46
C THR A 68 4.28 7.55 -6.02
N LEU A 69 3.13 6.87 -5.92
CA LEU A 69 2.96 5.50 -6.40
C LEU A 69 3.07 5.42 -7.92
N MET A 70 2.46 6.35 -8.66
CA MET A 70 2.61 6.46 -10.11
C MET A 70 4.10 6.54 -10.48
N ARG A 71 4.88 7.39 -9.82
CA ARG A 71 6.31 7.53 -10.11
C ARG A 71 7.12 6.25 -9.83
N GLN A 72 6.69 5.41 -8.89
CA GLN A 72 7.46 4.22 -8.46
C GLN A 72 7.00 2.90 -9.08
N PHE A 73 5.72 2.81 -9.46
CA PHE A 73 5.07 1.60 -9.96
C PHE A 73 4.52 1.73 -11.39
N LEU A 74 4.49 2.94 -11.97
CA LEU A 74 4.09 3.29 -13.34
C LEU A 74 3.47 2.12 -14.14
N PHE A 75 2.15 2.02 -14.03
CA PHE A 75 1.26 1.55 -15.09
C PHE A 75 1.25 2.57 -16.24
#